data_AF-A0A6N2JXB4-F1
#
_entry.id   AF-A0A6N2JXB4-F1
#
_cell.length_a   1.000
_cell.length_b   1.000
_cell.length_c   1.000
_cell.angle_alpha   90.00
_cell.angle_beta   90.00
_cell.angle_gamma   90.00
#
_symmetry.space_group_name_H-M   'P 1'
#
loop_
_entity.id
_entity.type
_entity.pdbx_description
1 polymer ?
#
loop_
_entity_poly.entity_id
_entity_poly.type
_entity_poly.pdbx_seq_one_letter_code
_entity_poly.pdbx_strand_id
1 'polypeptide(L)'
;MTKTINPEATLRDIAKLIDKIEDQKVKSDVAAATSIISGLALNKEIIQRVLRSEIMKESVIYQEILLEGLAEGKAQGKAQGLTQGEAKATNRIALNMLRSNISIDIISQVTGLTLKQIEKLQKTAAKRSQSTKAPRRKRTLKP
;
A
#
# COMPACT_ATOMS: atom_id res chain seq x y z
N MET A 1 31.46 5.58 32.32
CA MET A 1 30.29 5.54 31.41
C MET A 1 30.74 4.92 30.09
N THR A 2 30.57 3.61 29.93
CA THR A 2 30.96 2.91 28.70
C THR A 2 29.98 3.26 27.59
N LYS A 3 30.43 4.07 26.63
CA LYS A 3 29.80 4.20 25.31
C LYS A 3 29.62 2.80 24.74
N THR A 4 28.40 2.34 24.56
CA THR A 4 28.18 1.19 23.68
C THR A 4 28.26 1.71 22.25
N ILE A 5 29.45 1.61 21.65
CA ILE A 5 29.81 2.27 20.37
C ILE A 5 29.11 1.63 19.16
N ASN A 6 28.36 0.53 19.34
CA ASN A 6 27.65 -0.13 18.25
C ASN A 6 26.28 -0.69 18.70
N PRO A 7 25.16 -0.02 18.33
CA PRO A 7 23.81 -0.48 18.64
C PRO A 7 23.47 -1.86 18.06
N GLU A 8 23.99 -2.22 16.88
CA GLU A 8 23.76 -3.55 16.30
C GLU A 8 24.43 -4.66 17.11
N ALA A 9 25.69 -4.46 17.52
CA ALA A 9 26.40 -5.42 18.35
C ALA A 9 25.66 -5.65 19.68
N THR A 10 25.18 -4.57 20.28
CA THR A 10 24.37 -4.60 21.51
C THR A 10 23.10 -5.41 21.31
N LEU A 11 22.37 -5.16 20.21
CA LEU A 11 21.14 -5.90 19.89
C LEU A 11 21.40 -7.40 19.70
N ARG A 12 22.52 -7.77 19.08
CA ARG A 12 22.93 -9.17 18.92
C ARG A 12 23.20 -9.85 20.26
N ASP A 13 23.81 -9.15 21.20
CA ASP A 13 24.05 -9.71 22.53
C ASP A 13 22.77 -9.80 23.35
N ILE A 14 21.88 -8.80 23.26
CA ILE A 14 20.54 -8.87 23.87
C ILE A 14 19.73 -10.02 23.29
N ALA A 15 19.77 -10.25 21.97
CA ALA A 15 19.07 -11.37 21.34
C ALA A 15 19.51 -12.74 21.92
N LYS A 16 20.82 -12.93 22.15
CA LYS A 16 21.33 -14.15 22.81
C LYS A 16 20.85 -14.29 24.24
N LEU A 17 20.64 -13.19 24.97
CA LEU A 17 20.08 -13.21 26.32
C LEU A 17 18.59 -13.58 26.29
N ILE A 18 17.84 -13.01 25.35
CA ILE A 18 16.43 -13.35 25.13
C ILE A 18 16.29 -14.85 24.83
N ASP A 19 17.17 -15.41 23.99
CA ASP A 19 17.14 -16.83 23.65
C ASP A 19 17.31 -17.77 24.85
N LYS A 20 17.93 -17.30 25.95
CA LYS A 20 18.10 -18.06 27.19
C LYS A 20 16.89 -18.00 28.13
N ILE A 21 15.88 -17.18 27.84
CA ILE A 21 14.65 -17.12 28.63
C ILE A 21 13.85 -18.41 28.40
N GLU A 22 13.51 -19.10 29.48
CA GLU A 22 12.76 -20.37 29.49
C GLU A 22 11.26 -20.13 29.28
N ASP A 23 10.69 -19.18 30.04
CA ASP A 23 9.27 -18.81 29.93
C ASP A 23 9.00 -18.15 28.57
N GLN A 24 8.18 -18.80 27.75
CA GLN A 24 7.89 -18.35 26.39
C GLN A 24 7.15 -17.02 26.36
N LYS A 25 6.29 -16.75 27.33
CA LYS A 25 5.54 -15.50 27.39
C LYS A 25 6.48 -14.33 27.70
N VAL A 26 7.34 -14.48 28.70
CA VAL A 26 8.37 -13.47 29.04
C VAL A 26 9.33 -13.27 27.88
N LYS A 27 9.77 -14.36 27.24
CA LYS A 27 10.64 -14.29 26.05
C LYS A 27 10.00 -13.47 24.94
N SER A 28 8.72 -13.73 24.67
CA SER A 28 7.93 -13.04 23.65
C SER A 28 7.77 -11.55 23.97
N ASP A 29 7.38 -11.23 25.20
CA ASP A 29 7.18 -9.85 25.67
C ASP A 29 8.49 -9.04 25.62
N VAL A 30 9.61 -9.62 26.05
CA VAL A 30 10.93 -8.96 26.01
C VAL A 30 11.41 -8.78 24.57
N ALA A 31 11.22 -9.77 23.69
CA ALA A 31 11.57 -9.66 22.28
C ALA A 31 10.77 -8.55 21.57
N ALA A 32 9.47 -8.44 21.87
CA ALA A 32 8.60 -7.40 21.35
C ALA A 32 9.06 -6.02 21.79
N ALA A 33 9.22 -5.81 23.10
CA ALA A 33 9.69 -4.53 23.64
C ALA A 33 11.07 -4.14 23.09
N THR A 34 12.00 -5.10 23.00
CA THR A 34 13.35 -4.86 22.47
C THR A 34 13.30 -4.45 21.00
N SER A 35 12.43 -5.07 20.18
CA SER A 35 12.26 -4.70 18.77
C SER A 35 11.71 -3.29 18.61
N ILE A 36 10.72 -2.92 19.44
CA ILE A 36 10.13 -1.56 19.44
C ILE A 36 11.20 -0.52 19.78
N ILE A 37 11.95 -0.72 20.87
CA ILE A 37 12.98 0.21 21.32
C ILE A 37 14.12 0.29 20.30
N SER A 38 14.54 -0.86 19.74
CA SER A 38 15.60 -0.91 18.72
C SER A 38 15.17 -0.17 17.45
N GLY A 39 13.87 -0.14 17.13
CA GLY A 39 13.31 0.61 16.01
C GLY A 39 13.56 2.12 16.07
N LEU A 40 13.90 2.66 17.25
CA LEU A 40 14.23 4.07 17.41
C LEU A 40 15.68 4.41 17.00
N ALA A 41 16.57 3.41 16.97
CA ALA A 41 18.00 3.62 16.76
C ALA A 41 18.59 2.79 15.60
N LEU A 42 17.89 1.77 15.13
CA LEU A 42 18.34 0.82 14.12
C LEU A 42 17.32 0.69 12.99
N ASN A 43 17.83 0.40 11.79
CA ASN A 43 16.99 0.11 10.63
C ASN A 43 16.25 -1.21 10.80
N LYS A 44 15.04 -1.28 10.23
CA LYS A 44 14.15 -2.43 10.28
C LYS A 44 14.84 -3.73 9.83
N GLU A 45 15.67 -3.68 8.80
CA GLU A 45 16.36 -4.84 8.23
C GLU A 45 17.41 -5.43 9.18
N ILE A 46 18.01 -4.60 10.04
CA ILE A 46 18.95 -5.06 11.08
C ILE A 46 18.15 -5.77 12.17
N ILE A 47 17.08 -5.14 12.64
CA ILE A 47 16.23 -5.69 13.71
C ILE A 47 15.64 -7.03 13.29
N GLN A 48 15.08 -7.13 12.07
CA GLN A 48 14.47 -8.37 11.57
C GLN A 48 15.47 -9.52 11.38
N ARG A 49 16.75 -9.20 11.13
CA ARG A 49 17.80 -10.22 11.01
C ARG A 49 18.23 -10.77 12.37
N VAL A 50 18.17 -9.94 13.40
CA VAL A 50 18.66 -10.27 14.75
C VAL A 50 17.54 -10.80 15.65
N LEU A 51 16.38 -10.15 15.66
CA LEU A 51 15.19 -10.53 16.41
C LEU A 51 14.15 -11.14 15.47
N ARG A 52 13.86 -12.43 15.66
CA ARG A 52 12.90 -13.17 14.84
C ARG A 52 11.47 -12.79 15.21
N SER A 53 10.65 -12.48 14.21
CA SER A 53 9.28 -12.00 14.44
C SER A 53 8.37 -13.06 15.07
N GLU A 54 8.67 -14.34 14.85
CA GLU A 54 7.94 -15.48 15.40
C GLU A 54 7.98 -15.51 16.92
N ILE A 55 9.09 -15.09 17.53
CA ILE A 55 9.26 -15.06 18.98
C ILE A 55 8.31 -14.02 19.60
N MET A 56 8.00 -12.94 18.90
CA MET A 56 7.18 -11.84 19.45
C MET A 56 5.68 -12.12 19.41
N LYS A 57 5.23 -13.15 18.68
CA LYS A 57 3.80 -13.33 18.35
C LYS A 57 2.90 -13.57 19.56
N GLU A 58 3.43 -14.12 20.65
CA GLU A 58 2.65 -14.32 21.88
C GLU A 58 2.53 -13.05 22.72
N SER A 59 3.32 -12.02 22.44
CA SER A 59 3.23 -10.76 23.20
C SER A 59 1.91 -10.06 22.94
N VAL A 60 1.21 -9.73 24.02
CA VAL A 60 -0.08 -9.02 23.96
C VAL A 60 0.08 -7.63 23.35
N ILE A 61 1.20 -6.95 23.64
CA ILE A 61 1.51 -5.63 23.09
C ILE A 61 1.80 -5.72 21.59
N TYR A 62 2.53 -6.75 21.14
CA TYR A 62 2.77 -6.96 19.72
C TYR A 62 1.46 -7.21 18.95
N GLN A 63 0.58 -8.03 19.51
CA GLN A 63 -0.73 -8.32 18.92
C GLN A 63 -1.62 -7.08 18.86
N GLU A 64 -1.63 -6.26 19.92
CA GLU A 64 -2.39 -5.01 19.96
C GLU A 64 -1.94 -4.04 18.86
N ILE A 65 -0.62 -3.80 18.74
CA ILE A 65 -0.05 -2.94 17.68
C ILE A 65 -0.42 -3.48 16.28
N LEU A 66 -0.34 -4.81 16.09
CA LEU A 66 -0.71 -5.43 14.81
C LEU A 66 -2.20 -5.24 14.50
N LEU A 67 -3.08 -5.44 15.49
CA LEU A 67 -4.53 -5.29 15.32
C LEU A 67 -4.91 -3.85 15.02
N GLU A 68 -4.32 -2.88 15.71
CA GLU A 68 -4.51 -1.45 15.45
C GLU A 68 -4.09 -1.10 14.02
N GLY A 69 -2.90 -1.51 13.60
CA GLY A 69 -2.41 -1.28 12.24
C GLY A 69 -3.29 -1.93 11.16
N LEU A 70 -3.83 -3.13 11.40
CA LEU A 70 -4.78 -3.78 10.50
C LEU A 70 -6.13 -3.05 10.42
N ALA A 71 -6.63 -2.55 11.56
CA ALA A 71 -7.86 -1.78 11.63
C ALA A 71 -7.74 -0.45 10.87
N GLU A 72 -6.65 0.29 11.11
CA GLU A 72 -6.35 1.51 10.38
C GLU A 72 -6.18 1.26 8.88
N GLY A 73 -5.39 0.26 8.51
CA GLY A 73 -5.17 -0.11 7.11
C GLY A 73 -6.46 -0.49 6.38
N LYS A 74 -7.36 -1.23 7.06
CA LYS A 74 -8.68 -1.58 6.52
C LYS A 74 -9.57 -0.35 6.37
N ALA A 75 -9.57 0.55 7.34
CA ALA A 75 -10.35 1.79 7.29
C ALA A 75 -9.88 2.70 6.15
N GLN A 76 -8.56 2.94 6.05
CA GLN A 76 -7.95 3.72 4.98
C GLN A 76 -8.20 3.07 3.60
N GLY A 77 -8.01 1.76 3.48
CA GLY A 77 -8.25 1.02 2.24
C GLY A 77 -9.70 1.09 1.78
N LYS A 78 -10.66 0.99 2.71
CA LYS A 78 -12.09 1.14 2.42
C LYS A 78 -12.43 2.55 1.95
N ALA A 79 -11.91 3.58 2.64
CA ALA A 79 -12.14 4.98 2.28
C ALA A 79 -11.56 5.30 0.89
N GLN A 80 -10.29 4.94 0.65
CA GLN A 80 -9.65 5.13 -0.65
C GLN A 80 -10.37 4.34 -1.76
N GLY A 81 -10.76 3.10 -1.48
CA GLY A 81 -11.49 2.26 -2.41
C GLY A 81 -12.84 2.84 -2.80
N LEU A 82 -13.58 3.41 -1.84
CA LEU A 82 -14.87 4.06 -2.09
C LEU A 82 -14.70 5.29 -2.98
N THR A 83 -13.80 6.22 -2.62
CA THR A 83 -13.57 7.45 -3.41
C THR A 83 -13.05 7.14 -4.82
N GLN A 84 -12.12 6.18 -4.95
CA GLN A 84 -11.64 5.76 -6.26
C GLN A 84 -12.74 5.06 -7.08
N GLY A 85 -13.58 4.27 -6.42
CA GLY A 85 -14.72 3.58 -7.02
C GLY A 85 -15.74 4.57 -7.58
N GLU A 86 -16.14 5.55 -6.77
CA GLU A 86 -17.04 6.64 -7.17
C GLU A 86 -16.46 7.44 -8.34
N ALA A 87 -15.21 7.90 -8.24
CA ALA A 87 -14.57 8.65 -9.32
C ALA A 87 -14.49 7.84 -10.64
N LYS A 88 -14.16 6.54 -10.56
CA LYS A 88 -14.14 5.64 -11.73
C LYS A 88 -15.54 5.44 -12.30
N ALA A 89 -16.56 5.28 -11.46
CA ALA A 89 -17.94 5.13 -11.88
C ALA A 89 -18.45 6.40 -12.57
N THR A 90 -18.24 7.56 -11.96
CA THR A 90 -18.60 8.88 -12.53
C THR A 90 -17.92 9.11 -13.87
N ASN A 91 -16.62 8.85 -13.97
CA ASN A 91 -15.88 8.97 -15.24
C ASN A 91 -16.42 8.01 -16.32
N ARG A 92 -16.79 6.78 -15.94
CA ARG A 92 -17.38 5.80 -16.87
C ARG A 92 -18.75 6.25 -17.36
N ILE A 93 -19.58 6.79 -16.48
CA ILE A 93 -20.89 7.36 -16.84
C ILE A 93 -20.71 8.53 -17.81
N ALA A 94 -19.84 9.49 -17.48
CA ALA A 94 -19.54 10.63 -18.35
C ALA A 94 -19.04 10.19 -19.73
N LEU A 95 -18.15 9.19 -19.81
CA LEU A 95 -17.68 8.64 -21.08
C LEU A 95 -18.79 7.98 -21.89
N ASN A 96 -19.71 7.26 -21.25
CA ASN A 96 -20.86 6.67 -21.93
C ASN A 96 -21.82 7.75 -22.44
N MET A 97 -22.08 8.80 -21.66
CA MET A 97 -22.91 9.93 -22.07
C MET A 97 -22.30 10.69 -23.27
N LEU A 98 -20.98 10.92 -23.26
CA LEU A 98 -20.26 11.49 -24.40
C LEU A 98 -20.43 10.65 -25.67
N ARG A 99 -20.38 9.31 -25.54
CA ARG A 99 -20.59 8.39 -26.68
C ARG A 99 -22.03 8.41 -27.20
N SER A 100 -22.99 8.69 -26.32
CA SER A 100 -24.40 8.91 -26.68
C SER A 100 -24.68 10.32 -27.19
N ASN A 101 -23.64 11.12 -27.46
CA ASN A 101 -23.75 12.48 -28.00
C ASN A 101 -24.53 13.44 -27.09
N ILE A 102 -24.54 13.18 -25.78
CA ILE A 102 -25.11 14.08 -24.77
C ILE A 102 -24.17 15.29 -24.60
N SER A 103 -24.74 16.49 -24.46
CA SER A 103 -23.96 17.72 -24.34
C SER A 103 -23.12 17.77 -23.05
N ILE A 104 -21.97 18.45 -23.13
CA ILE A 104 -21.02 18.57 -22.02
C ILE A 104 -21.65 19.27 -20.81
N ASP A 105 -22.51 20.27 -21.04
CA ASP A 105 -23.24 20.97 -19.97
C ASP A 105 -24.13 20.02 -19.17
N ILE A 106 -24.88 19.13 -19.83
CA ILE A 106 -25.74 18.14 -19.16
C ILE A 106 -24.89 17.11 -18.42
N ILE A 107 -23.77 16.66 -19.00
CA ILE A 107 -22.84 15.75 -18.34
C ILE A 107 -22.29 16.39 -17.06
N SER A 108 -21.88 17.66 -17.12
CA SER A 108 -21.40 18.43 -15.97
C SER A 108 -22.46 18.49 -14.86
N GLN A 109 -23.71 18.81 -15.21
CA GLN A 109 -24.82 18.87 -14.26
C GLN A 109 -25.14 17.52 -13.60
N VAL A 110 -25.14 16.43 -14.37
CA VAL A 110 -25.52 15.10 -13.86
C VAL A 110 -24.39 14.43 -13.08
N THR A 111 -23.15 14.58 -13.53
CA THR A 111 -21.99 13.87 -12.96
C THR A 111 -21.21 14.69 -11.94
N GLY A 112 -21.48 15.99 -11.82
CA GLY A 112 -20.72 16.92 -10.98
C GLY A 112 -19.29 17.17 -11.47
N LEU A 113 -18.91 16.67 -12.65
CA LEU A 113 -17.60 16.91 -13.24
C LEU A 113 -17.54 18.29 -13.88
N THR A 114 -16.42 18.99 -13.68
CA THR A 114 -16.17 20.26 -14.37
C THR A 114 -15.96 20.04 -15.87
N LEU A 115 -16.26 21.07 -16.68
CA LEU A 115 -16.02 21.05 -18.13
C LEU A 115 -14.58 20.62 -18.48
N LYS A 116 -13.58 21.14 -17.75
CA LYS A 116 -12.16 20.77 -17.91
C LYS A 116 -11.91 19.28 -17.64
N GLN A 117 -12.56 18.69 -16.64
CA GLN A 117 -12.44 17.26 -16.36
C GLN A 117 -13.06 16.42 -17.48
N ILE A 118 -14.23 16.81 -17.98
CA ILE A 118 -14.93 16.11 -19.08
C ILE A 118 -14.09 16.17 -20.37
N GLU A 119 -13.57 17.34 -20.73
CA GLU A 119 -12.67 17.50 -21.88
C GLU A 119 -11.41 16.65 -21.76
N LYS A 120 -10.81 16.59 -20.57
CA LYS A 120 -9.64 15.74 -20.30
C LYS A 120 -9.99 14.27 -20.52
N LEU A 121 -11.12 13.80 -19.97
CA LEU A 121 -11.60 12.42 -20.17
C LEU A 121 -11.81 12.09 -21.64
N GLN A 122 -12.39 13.01 -22.41
CA GLN A 122 -12.59 12.85 -23.85
C GLN A 122 -11.26 12.71 -24.60
N LYS A 123 -10.28 13.59 -24.31
CA LYS A 123 -8.94 13.53 -24.91
C LYS A 123 -8.21 12.23 -24.57
N THR A 124 -8.28 11.78 -23.32
CA THR A 124 -7.66 10.52 -22.87
C THR A 124 -8.30 9.31 -23.54
N ALA A 125 -9.63 9.29 -23.68
CA ALA A 125 -10.34 8.21 -24.36
C ALA A 125 -10.00 8.15 -25.86
N ALA A 126 -9.94 9.30 -26.54
CA ALA A 126 -9.58 9.39 -27.95
C ALA A 126 -8.15 8.87 -28.23
N LYS A 127 -7.18 9.23 -27.39
CA LYS A 127 -5.80 8.72 -27.48
C LYS A 127 -5.74 7.19 -27.33
N ARG A 128 -6.54 6.63 -26.41
CA ARG A 128 -6.59 5.18 -26.15
C ARG A 128 -7.18 4.39 -27.31
N SER A 129 -8.12 4.98 -28.06
CA SER A 129 -8.67 4.37 -29.29
C SER A 129 -7.75 4.45 -30.51
N GLN A 130 -6.76 5.35 -30.51
CA GLN A 130 -5.80 5.52 -31.60
C GLN A 130 -4.59 4.57 -31.46
N SER A 131 -4.16 4.23 -30.24
CA SER A 131 -3.03 3.31 -30.03
C SER A 131 -3.36 1.82 -30.28
N THR A 132 -4.65 1.45 -30.38
CA THR A 132 -5.09 0.07 -30.63
C THR A 132 -5.33 -0.24 -32.11
N LYS A 133 -5.17 0.73 -33.03
CA LYS A 133 -5.20 0.50 -34.48
C LYS A 133 -3.77 0.31 -35.02
N ALA A 134 -3.17 -0.85 -34.75
CA ALA A 134 -1.93 -1.25 -35.43
C ALA A 134 -2.19 -1.48 -36.93
N PRO A 135 -1.26 -1.14 -37.84
CA PRO A 135 -1.49 -1.27 -39.28
C PRO A 135 -1.51 -2.76 -39.66
N ARG A 136 -2.59 -3.20 -40.33
CA ARG A 136 -2.68 -4.53 -40.95
C ARG A 136 -1.49 -4.74 -41.89
N ARG A 137 -0.52 -5.54 -41.45
CA ARG A 137 0.63 -5.95 -42.26
C ARG A 137 0.10 -6.80 -43.41
N LYS A 138 0.19 -6.31 -44.65
CA LYS A 138 -0.12 -7.08 -45.86
C LYS A 138 0.74 -8.35 -45.85
N ARG A 139 0.14 -9.53 -45.71
CA ARG A 139 0.82 -10.82 -45.93
C ARG A 139 1.16 -10.89 -47.42
N THR A 140 2.41 -10.61 -47.75
CA THR A 140 2.99 -11.03 -49.02
C THR A 140 3.11 -12.54 -48.97
N LEU A 141 2.23 -13.24 -49.69
CA LEU A 141 2.47 -14.61 -50.12
C LEU A 141 3.60 -14.54 -51.15
N LYS A 142 4.70 -15.24 -50.89
CA LYS A 142 5.70 -15.53 -51.92
C LYS A 142 5.58 -17.02 -52.31
N PRO A 143 5.93 -17.33 -53.56
CA PRO A 143 5.47 -18.51 -54.31
C PRO A 143 6.02 -19.82 -53.79
#